data_AF-A0A1Z8VR08-F1
#
_entry.id   AF-A0A1Z8VR08-F1
#
_cell.length_a   1.000
_cell.length_b   1.000
_cell.length_c   1.000
_cell.angle_alpha   90.00
_cell.angle_beta   90.00
_cell.angle_gamma   90.00
#
_symmetry.space_group_name_H-M   'P 1'
#
loop_
_entity.id
_entity.type
_entity.pdbx_description
1 polymer ?
#
loop_
_entity_poly.entity_id
_entity_poly.type
_entity_poly.pdbx_seq_one_letter_code
_entity_poly.pdbx_strand_id
1 'polypeptide(L)' 'MLYSFRWFGHNDPSKLDQIRQIGVEGIVSSLAQIKYGEKWSVFEIKKRKKFIESFKINNNKNLTWSVVESLPV' A
#
# COMPACT_ATOMS: atom_id res chain seq x y z
N MET A 1 9.94 -14.12 7.95
CA MET A 1 9.54 -13.89 6.54
C MET A 1 8.43 -12.85 6.55
N LEU A 2 8.46 -11.84 5.66
CA LEU A 2 7.40 -10.82 5.57
C LEU A 2 6.46 -11.17 4.42
N TYR A 3 5.21 -11.53 4.73
CA TYR A 3 4.21 -11.81 3.71
C TYR A 3 3.58 -10.49 3.23
N SER A 4 3.53 -10.34 1.90
CA SER A 4 3.03 -9.13 1.25
C SER A 4 1.91 -9.39 0.26
N PHE A 5 0.99 -8.44 0.12
CA PHE A 5 -0.11 -8.49 -0.84
C PHE A 5 -0.05 -7.29 -1.78
N ARG A 6 -0.29 -7.51 -3.09
CA ARG A 6 -0.36 -6.42 -4.06
C ARG A 6 -1.74 -5.77 -4.03
N TRP A 7 -1.80 -4.47 -3.73
CA TRP A 7 -3.02 -3.69 -3.61
C TRP A 7 -2.97 -2.46 -4.52
N PHE A 8 -3.97 -2.31 -5.38
CA PHE A 8 -3.99 -1.29 -6.45
C PHE A 8 -4.52 0.08 -6.02
N GLY A 9 -4.96 0.24 -4.78
CA GLY A 9 -5.48 1.50 -4.26
C GLY A 9 -6.97 1.44 -3.91
N HIS A 10 -7.58 2.61 -3.70
CA HIS A 10 -8.97 2.71 -3.22
C HIS A 10 -10.01 2.01 -4.12
N ASN A 11 -9.72 1.94 -5.41
CA ASN A 11 -10.58 1.32 -6.42
C ASN A 11 -10.43 -0.21 -6.48
N ASP A 12 -9.46 -0.77 -5.76
CA ASP A 12 -9.30 -2.22 -5.66
C ASP A 12 -10.51 -2.84 -4.92
N PRO A 13 -11.13 -3.90 -5.45
CA PRO A 13 -12.19 -4.61 -4.74
C PRO A 13 -11.68 -5.24 -3.44
N SER A 14 -10.42 -5.67 -3.37
CA SER A 14 -9.79 -6.20 -2.17
C SER A 14 -9.46 -5.06 -1.20
N LYS A 15 -10.28 -4.89 -0.16
CA LYS A 15 -10.10 -3.84 0.83
C LYS A 15 -8.96 -4.19 1.78
N LEU A 16 -8.20 -3.20 2.24
CA LEU A 16 -7.09 -3.40 3.19
C LEU A 16 -7.56 -4.10 4.49
N ASP A 17 -8.80 -3.87 4.92
CA ASP A 17 -9.42 -4.57 6.05
C ASP A 17 -9.62 -6.07 5.83
N GLN A 18 -9.82 -6.50 4.58
CA GLN A 18 -9.90 -7.92 4.23
C GLN A 18 -8.50 -8.49 4.04
N ILE A 19 -7.62 -7.75 3.37
CA ILE A 19 -6.24 -8.14 3.11
C ILE A 19 -5.51 -8.43 4.43
N ARG A 20 -5.65 -7.61 5.48
CA ARG A 20 -5.00 -7.88 6.77
C ARG A 20 -5.45 -9.18 7.45
N GLN A 21 -6.63 -9.72 7.10
CA GLN A 21 -7.16 -10.94 7.72
C GLN A 21 -6.46 -12.22 7.24
N ILE A 22 -5.82 -12.18 6.07
CA ILE A 22 -5.08 -13.34 5.52
C ILE A 22 -3.63 -13.42 6.01
N GLY A 23 -3.27 -12.67 7.06
CA GLY A 23 -1.96 -12.76 7.73
C GLY A 23 -0.82 -12.04 7.01
N VAL A 24 -1.11 -11.16 6.05
CA VAL A 24 -0.09 -10.31 5.43
C VAL A 24 0.21 -9.09 6.30
N GLU A 25 1.46 -8.65 6.23
CA GLU A 25 1.96 -7.51 7.02
C GLU A 25 2.46 -6.38 6.12
N GLY A 26 2.82 -6.72 4.89
CA GLY A 26 3.28 -5.80 3.87
C GLY A 26 2.26 -5.61 2.75
N ILE A 27 2.22 -4.40 2.22
CA ILE A 27 1.49 -4.05 1.02
C ILE A 27 2.49 -3.69 -0.07
N VAL A 28 2.30 -4.28 -1.23
CA VAL A 28 2.93 -3.88 -2.49
C VAL A 28 1.95 -2.98 -3.23
N SER A 29 2.34 -1.75 -3.57
CA SER A 29 1.42 -0.80 -4.22
C SER A 29 2.16 0.23 -5.07
N SER A 30 1.41 1.04 -5.82
CA SER A 30 1.90 2.13 -6.65
C SER A 30 0.91 3.30 -6.67
N LEU A 31 1.37 4.48 -7.10
CA LEU A 31 0.51 5.65 -7.30
C LEU A 31 0.02 5.72 -8.75
N ALA A 32 -0.76 4.72 -9.17
CA ALA A 32 -1.25 4.59 -10.55
C ALA A 32 -2.11 5.78 -11.04
N GLN A 33 -2.58 6.64 -10.13
CA GLN A 33 -3.27 7.88 -10.48
C GLN A 33 -2.34 8.97 -11.04
N ILE A 34 -1.02 8.85 -10.84
CA ILE A 34 -0.01 9.77 -11.39
C ILE A 34 0.39 9.27 -12.77
N LYS A 35 0.49 10.18 -13.75
CA LYS A 35 0.82 9.81 -15.13
C LYS A 35 2.23 9.23 -15.23
N TYR A 36 2.46 8.45 -16.28
CA TYR A 36 3.76 7.82 -16.51
C TYR A 36 4.81 8.90 -16.80
N GLY A 37 6.04 8.68 -16.33
CA GLY A 37 7.12 9.65 -16.41
C GLY A 37 7.00 10.84 -15.44
N GLU A 38 5.86 11.04 -14.76
CA GLU A 38 5.72 12.10 -13.77
C GLU A 38 6.32 11.70 -12.42
N LYS A 39 7.05 12.64 -11.81
CA LYS A 39 7.67 12.44 -10.49
C LYS A 39 6.60 12.34 -9.41
N TRP A 40 6.63 11.25 -8.63
CA TRP A 40 5.79 11.12 -7.44
C TRP A 40 6.24 12.11 -6.38
N SER A 41 5.31 12.97 -5.93
CA SER A 41 5.61 13.92 -4.86
C SER A 41 5.78 13.20 -3.52
N VAL A 42 6.66 13.72 -2.66
CA VAL A 42 6.84 13.21 -1.30
C VAL A 42 5.51 13.23 -0.52
N PHE A 43 4.66 14.22 -0.81
CA PHE A 43 3.33 14.34 -0.22
C PHE A 43 2.44 13.15 -0.59
N GLU A 44 2.32 12.80 -1.88
CA GLU A 44 1.47 11.69 -2.34
C GLU A 44 1.98 10.34 -1.81
N ILE A 45 3.30 10.14 -1.76
CA ILE A 45 3.91 8.96 -1.17
C ILE A 45 3.54 8.86 0.32
N LYS A 46 3.72 9.94 1.08
CA LYS A 46 3.38 9.98 2.52
C LYS A 46 1.89 9.79 2.76
N LYS A 47 1.03 10.35 1.91
CA LYS A 47 -0.43 10.20 1.98
C LYS A 47 -0.83 8.73 1.84
N ARG A 48 -0.31 8.05 0.81
CA ARG A 48 -0.55 6.61 0.59
C ARG A 48 0.00 5.75 1.73
N LYS A 49 1.24 6.03 2.17
CA LYS A 49 1.88 5.31 3.28
C LYS A 49 1.06 5.43 4.56
N LYS A 50 0.67 6.64 4.95
CA LYS A 50 -0.18 6.89 6.13
C LYS A 50 -1.53 6.17 6.05
N PHE A 51 -2.14 6.14 4.87
CA PHE A 51 -3.39 5.41 4.68
C PHE A 51 -3.22 3.91 4.89
N ILE A 52 -2.16 3.29 4.34
CA ILE A 52 -1.89 1.86 4.57
C ILE A 52 -1.60 1.61 6.06
N GLU A 53 -0.77 2.46 6.67
CA GLU A 53 -0.37 2.35 8.08
C GLU A 53 -1.51 2.63 9.07
N SER A 54 -2.67 3.15 8.64
CA SER A 54 -3.83 3.28 9.53
C SER A 54 -4.54 1.95 9.81
N PHE A 55 -4.25 0.90 9.05
CA PHE A 55 -4.86 -0.42 9.22
C PHE A 55 -4.05 -1.26 10.20
N LYS A 56 -4.65 -1.57 11.37
CA LYS A 56 -4.02 -2.38 12.41
C LYS A 56 -4.11 -3.87 12.09
N ILE A 57 -2.98 -4.57 12.17
CA ILE A 57 -2.92 -6.03 12.15
C ILE A 57 -3.26 -6.56 13.54
N ASN A 58 -2.65 -5.99 14.57
CA ASN A 58 -2.91 -6.26 15.98
C ASN A 58 -2.65 -4.99 16.81
N ASN A 59 -2.69 -5.09 18.15
CA ASN A 59 -2.52 -3.93 19.03
C ASN A 59 -1.15 -3.22 18.90
N ASN A 60 -0.13 -3.92 18.40
CA ASN A 60 1.25 -3.44 18.36
C ASN A 60 1.78 -3.27 16.91
N LYS A 61 0.98 -3.58 15.89
CA LYS A 61 1.47 -3.62 14.50
C LYS A 61 0.40 -3.21 13.50
N ASN A 62 0.81 -2.44 12.51
CA ASN A 62 -0.02 -1.99 11.40
C ASN A 62 0.49 -2.57 10.08
N LEU A 63 -0.34 -2.54 9.05
CA LEU A 63 0.11 -2.79 7.69
C LEU A 63 1.18 -1.78 7.31
N THR A 64 2.12 -2.20 6.47
CA THR A 64 3.19 -1.33 5.98
C THR A 64 3.19 -1.30 4.46
N TRP A 65 3.56 -0.17 3.86
CA TRP A 65 3.88 -0.14 2.43
C TRP A 65 5.33 -0.60 2.25
N SER A 66 5.52 -1.88 1.90
CA SER A 66 6.84 -2.52 1.92
C SER A 66 7.57 -2.42 0.59
N VAL A 67 6.85 -2.49 -0.54
CA VAL A 67 7.43 -2.51 -1.88
C VAL A 67 6.60 -1.65 -2.84
N VAL A 68 7.28 -0.96 -3.76
CA VAL A 68 6.63 -0.25 -4.86
C VAL A 68 6.54 -1.18 -6.07
N GLU A 69 5.33 -1.40 -6.58
CA GLU A 69 5.11 -2.11 -7.84
C GLU A 69 3.83 -1.59 -8.56
N SER A 70 3.93 -0.89 -9.69
CA SER A 70 5.11 -0.52 -10.49
C SER A 70 5.45 0.98 -10.39
N LEU A 71 6.64 1.35 -10.86
CA LEU A 71 6.99 2.74 -11.19
C LEU A 71 7.20 2.83 -12.70
N PRO A 72 6.16 3.22 -13.48
CA PRO A 72 6.27 3.33 -14.93
C PRO A 72 7.11 4.57 -15.30
N VAL A 73 8.10 4.35 -16.17
CA VAL A 73 9.02 5.37 -16.69
C VAL A 73 8.58 5.89 -18.04
#